data_AF-A0A7C3MJR3-F1
#
_entry.id   AF-A0A7C3MJR3-F1
#
_cell.length_a   1.000
_cell.length_b   1.000
_cell.length_c   1.000
_cell.angle_alpha   90.00
_cell.angle_beta   90.00
_cell.angle_gamma   90.00
#
_symmetry.space_group_name_H-M   'P 1'
#
loop_
_entity.id
_entity.type
_entity.pdbx_description
1 polymer ?
#
loop_
_entity_poly.entity_id
_entity_poly.type
_entity_poly.pdbx_seq_one_letter_code
_entity_poly.pdbx_strand_id
1 'polypeptide(L)'
;MKFLLCRRLGRYILFRILIISLLFITGCSKQFVQIEIQTIQAKQILDFALSQNGKPYVWGGQDPNIGFDCSGLIVWACKQVFPKCKFLWDGKLVDDVDVEHLYKENCKIVDLTETVPGDLVFFANSDNIIDHVGFLISYSGDKVEIIHASGGLGKVVIEIWQIGEVIRGGHIEKFGRLKIIL
;
A
#
# COMPACT_ATOMS: atom_id res chain seq x y z
N MET A 1 49.63 45.20 46.08
CA MET A 1 50.31 45.33 44.78
C MET A 1 49.83 44.17 43.89
N LYS A 2 49.18 44.48 42.75
CA LYS A 2 48.74 43.57 41.64
C LYS A 2 47.64 42.55 42.01
N PHE A 3 46.35 42.76 41.70
CA PHE A 3 45.66 42.76 40.38
C PHE A 3 45.99 41.55 39.50
N LEU A 4 44.91 40.93 38.95
CA LEU A 4 44.83 39.86 37.92
C LEU A 4 44.80 38.45 38.52
N LEU A 5 43.65 37.76 38.56
CA LEU A 5 43.16 37.02 37.38
C LEU A 5 41.63 36.75 37.43
N CYS A 6 40.81 37.79 37.54
CA CYS A 6 39.43 37.73 37.09
C CYS A 6 39.42 37.97 35.57
N ARG A 7 39.29 36.91 34.75
CA ARG A 7 38.84 36.90 33.34
C ARG A 7 39.27 35.61 32.64
N ARG A 8 38.55 34.50 32.84
CA ARG A 8 38.63 33.37 31.88
C ARG A 8 37.40 32.46 31.78
N LEU A 9 36.28 32.77 32.45
CA LEU A 9 35.05 31.96 32.32
C LEU A 9 34.02 32.49 31.32
N GLY A 10 34.15 33.73 30.80
CA GLY A 10 33.10 34.33 29.96
C GLY A 10 33.14 34.02 28.46
N ARG A 11 34.26 33.52 27.91
CA ARG A 11 34.40 33.29 26.45
C ARG A 11 34.00 31.89 25.99
N TYR A 12 33.98 30.91 26.88
CA TYR A 12 33.66 29.51 26.53
C TYR A 12 32.16 29.19 26.55
N ILE A 13 31.35 30.01 27.24
CA ILE A 13 29.90 29.81 27.33
C ILE A 13 29.19 30.38 26.09
N LEU A 14 29.60 31.56 25.62
CA LEU A 14 29.03 32.20 24.41
C LEU A 14 29.32 31.41 23.12
N PHE A 15 30.46 30.71 23.03
CA PHE A 15 30.79 29.88 21.87
C PHE A 15 30.05 28.54 21.84
N ARG A 16 29.58 28.03 22.98
CA ARG A 16 28.80 26.78 23.04
C ARG A 16 27.33 26.99 22.69
N ILE A 17 26.78 28.19 22.90
CA ILE A 17 25.38 28.49 22.55
C ILE A 17 25.23 28.67 21.03
N LEU A 18 26.27 29.15 20.33
CA LEU A 18 26.22 29.34 18.87
C LEU A 18 26.38 28.05 18.04
N ILE A 19 26.90 26.97 18.64
CA ILE A 19 27.11 25.68 17.96
C ILE A 19 25.91 24.72 18.17
N ILE A 20 25.13 24.93 19.24
CA ILE A 20 23.93 24.12 19.52
C ILE A 20 22.73 24.57 18.64
N SER A 21 22.75 25.79 18.11
CA SER A 21 21.70 26.26 17.18
C SER A 21 21.89 25.77 15.73
N LEU A 22 23.02 25.14 15.38
CA LEU A 22 23.27 24.60 14.02
C LEU A 22 22.86 23.13 13.84
N LEU A 23 22.35 22.45 14.88
CA LEU A 23 21.83 21.07 14.79
C LEU A 23 20.36 20.98 14.39
N PHE A 24 19.75 22.09 13.98
CA PHE A 24 18.37 22.14 13.45
C PHE A 24 18.32 22.48 11.96
N ILE A 25 19.34 22.11 11.17
CA ILE A 25 19.22 22.14 9.71
C ILE A 25 18.52 20.85 9.27
N THR A 26 17.21 20.88 9.45
CA THR A 26 16.18 20.33 8.55
C THR A 26 16.70 19.30 7.54
N GLY A 27 16.66 18.03 7.94
CA GLY A 27 16.53 16.94 6.99
C GLY A 27 15.24 17.15 6.22
N CYS A 28 15.32 17.79 5.05
CA CYS A 28 14.21 17.87 4.11
C CYS A 28 14.05 16.47 3.51
N SER A 29 13.29 15.59 4.18
CA SER A 29 12.85 14.37 3.55
C SER A 29 11.99 14.77 2.35
N LYS A 30 12.32 14.24 1.17
CA LYS A 30 11.51 14.45 -0.03
C LYS A 30 10.18 13.72 0.18
N GLN A 31 9.17 14.43 0.69
CA GLN A 31 7.84 13.88 0.90
C GLN A 31 7.17 13.68 -0.47
N PHE A 32 6.93 12.44 -0.86
CA PHE A 32 6.12 12.16 -2.05
C PHE A 32 4.64 12.41 -1.75
N VAL A 33 3.93 13.03 -2.68
CA VAL A 33 2.49 13.26 -2.55
C VAL A 33 1.76 12.06 -3.14
N GLN A 34 1.08 11.30 -2.28
CA GLN A 34 0.17 10.23 -2.70
C GLN A 34 -1.23 10.80 -2.97
N ILE A 35 -1.86 10.32 -4.03
CA ILE A 35 -3.21 10.67 -4.45
C ILE A 35 -4.09 9.44 -4.25
N GLU A 36 -5.18 9.58 -3.49
CA GLU A 36 -6.26 8.59 -3.41
C GLU A 36 -6.98 8.53 -4.76
N ILE A 37 -7.14 7.34 -5.33
CA ILE A 37 -7.85 7.19 -6.59
C ILE A 37 -9.34 7.47 -6.40
N GLN A 38 -9.98 8.07 -7.41
CA GLN A 38 -11.43 8.33 -7.39
C GLN A 38 -12.22 7.07 -7.73
N THR A 39 -13.49 7.01 -7.33
CA THR A 39 -14.40 5.87 -7.58
C THR A 39 -14.46 5.46 -9.06
N ILE A 40 -14.47 6.43 -9.99
CA ILE A 40 -14.49 6.12 -11.42
C ILE A 40 -13.19 5.43 -11.88
N GLN A 41 -12.05 5.83 -11.31
CA GLN A 41 -10.74 5.25 -11.61
C GLN A 41 -10.62 3.86 -10.98
N ALA A 42 -11.10 3.67 -9.75
CA ALA A 42 -11.17 2.36 -9.10
C ALA A 42 -11.96 1.35 -9.94
N LYS A 43 -13.12 1.76 -10.46
CA LYS A 43 -13.92 0.91 -11.36
C LYS A 43 -13.17 0.59 -12.66
N GLN A 44 -12.50 1.56 -13.28
CA GLN A 44 -11.71 1.30 -14.50
C GLN A 44 -10.58 0.31 -14.25
N ILE A 45 -9.88 0.43 -13.12
CA ILE A 45 -8.85 -0.52 -12.70
C ILE A 45 -9.45 -1.91 -12.51
N LEU A 46 -10.60 -2.01 -11.82
CA LEU A 46 -11.32 -3.27 -11.67
C LEU A 46 -11.69 -3.90 -13.02
N ASP A 47 -12.18 -3.11 -13.98
CA ASP A 47 -12.55 -3.61 -15.31
C ASP A 47 -11.34 -4.29 -16.01
N PHE A 48 -10.12 -3.76 -15.82
CA PHE A 48 -8.89 -4.43 -16.30
C PHE A 48 -8.62 -5.73 -15.55
N ALA A 49 -8.73 -5.76 -14.23
CA ALA A 49 -8.54 -7.01 -13.47
C ALA A 49 -9.54 -8.09 -13.87
N LEU A 50 -10.82 -7.73 -14.04
CA LEU A 50 -11.90 -8.62 -14.50
C LEU A 50 -11.57 -9.28 -15.85
N SER A 51 -10.95 -8.53 -16.77
CA SER A 51 -10.53 -9.08 -18.07
C SER A 51 -9.45 -10.16 -17.97
N GLN A 52 -8.81 -10.33 -16.81
CA GLN A 52 -7.78 -11.34 -16.55
C GLN A 52 -8.32 -12.59 -15.85
N ASN A 53 -9.63 -12.69 -15.63
CA ASN A 53 -10.23 -13.89 -15.03
C ASN A 53 -9.83 -15.16 -15.81
N GLY A 54 -9.40 -16.19 -15.07
CA GLY A 54 -8.93 -17.46 -15.61
C GLY A 54 -7.43 -17.52 -15.95
N LYS A 55 -6.70 -16.41 -15.92
CA LYS A 55 -5.24 -16.40 -16.16
C LYS A 55 -4.48 -17.15 -15.07
N PRO A 56 -3.33 -17.80 -15.37
CA PRO A 56 -2.58 -18.55 -14.36
C PRO A 56 -2.11 -17.70 -13.19
N TYR A 57 -2.02 -18.32 -12.02
CA TYR A 57 -1.27 -17.76 -10.90
C TYR A 57 0.22 -18.03 -11.09
N VAL A 58 1.04 -17.00 -10.95
CA VAL A 58 2.51 -17.06 -11.04
C VAL A 58 3.08 -16.16 -9.97
N TRP A 59 3.88 -16.71 -9.05
CA TRP A 59 4.55 -15.94 -7.99
C TRP A 59 5.43 -14.83 -8.59
N GLY A 60 5.25 -13.57 -8.16
CA GLY A 60 5.89 -12.39 -8.74
C GLY A 60 5.35 -11.98 -10.12
N GLY A 61 4.24 -12.60 -10.57
CA GLY A 61 3.68 -12.41 -11.90
C GLY A 61 2.88 -11.12 -12.02
N GLN A 62 3.08 -10.41 -13.14
CA GLN A 62 2.37 -9.18 -13.48
C GLN A 62 2.16 -9.03 -15.00
N ASP A 63 2.07 -10.16 -15.71
CA ASP A 63 1.98 -10.18 -17.19
C ASP A 63 0.77 -11.01 -17.65
N PRO A 64 -0.17 -10.44 -18.41
CA PRO A 64 -1.36 -11.15 -18.91
C PRO A 64 -1.06 -12.32 -19.85
N ASN A 65 0.15 -12.43 -20.38
CA ASN A 65 0.60 -13.56 -21.21
C ASN A 65 1.22 -14.70 -20.40
N ILE A 66 1.65 -14.43 -19.16
CA ILE A 66 2.34 -15.39 -18.30
C ILE A 66 1.45 -15.78 -17.12
N GLY A 67 0.97 -14.79 -16.38
CA GLY A 67 0.17 -14.96 -15.17
C GLY A 67 0.42 -13.84 -14.17
N PHE A 68 -0.31 -13.93 -13.06
CA PHE A 68 -0.32 -12.93 -12.00
C PHE A 68 -0.09 -13.55 -10.63
N ASP A 69 0.55 -12.84 -9.71
CA ASP A 69 0.32 -13.06 -8.29
C ASP A 69 -0.73 -12.06 -7.76
N CYS A 70 -0.98 -12.11 -6.45
CA CYS A 70 -2.06 -11.34 -5.83
C CYS A 70 -1.84 -9.83 -5.98
N SER A 71 -0.69 -9.31 -5.57
CA SER A 71 -0.34 -7.89 -5.68
C SER A 71 -0.04 -7.47 -7.12
N GLY A 72 0.57 -8.34 -7.92
CA GLY A 72 0.88 -8.10 -9.32
C GLY A 72 -0.36 -7.90 -10.19
N LEU A 73 -1.48 -8.58 -9.90
CA LEU A 73 -2.77 -8.27 -10.52
C LEU A 73 -3.21 -6.83 -10.23
N ILE A 74 -3.05 -6.37 -8.97
CA ILE A 74 -3.41 -5.01 -8.55
C ILE A 74 -2.54 -3.97 -9.26
N VAL A 75 -1.22 -4.15 -9.19
CA VAL A 75 -0.22 -3.26 -9.78
C VAL A 75 -0.41 -3.16 -11.29
N TRP A 76 -0.56 -4.30 -11.98
CA TRP A 76 -0.74 -4.33 -13.42
C TRP A 76 -2.02 -3.62 -13.85
N ALA A 77 -3.15 -3.90 -13.19
CA ALA A 77 -4.44 -3.28 -13.50
C ALA A 77 -4.40 -1.76 -13.25
N CYS A 78 -3.78 -1.33 -12.16
CA CYS A 78 -3.58 0.09 -11.86
C CYS A 78 -2.76 0.79 -12.96
N LYS A 79 -1.68 0.17 -13.43
CA LYS A 79 -0.83 0.70 -14.50
C LYS A 79 -1.53 0.78 -15.85
N GLN A 80 -2.62 0.03 -16.09
CA GLN A 80 -3.41 0.22 -17.31
C GLN A 80 -4.13 1.58 -17.35
N VAL A 81 -4.53 2.08 -16.17
CA VAL A 81 -5.18 3.40 -16.04
C VAL A 81 -4.16 4.51 -15.82
N PHE A 82 -3.09 4.23 -15.07
CA PHE A 82 -2.02 5.17 -14.76
C PHE A 82 -0.64 4.60 -15.15
N PRO A 83 -0.24 4.66 -16.43
CA PRO A 83 0.98 3.97 -16.92
C PRO A 83 2.28 4.38 -16.22
N LYS A 84 2.32 5.58 -15.63
CA LYS A 84 3.50 6.13 -14.96
C LYS A 84 3.41 6.08 -13.44
N CYS A 85 2.32 5.56 -12.86
CA CYS A 85 2.17 5.57 -11.42
C CYS A 85 3.28 4.76 -10.73
N LYS A 86 3.65 5.25 -9.56
CA LYS A 86 4.57 4.63 -8.62
C LYS A 86 3.85 4.32 -7.31
N PHE A 87 4.41 3.38 -6.58
CA PHE A 87 4.01 3.01 -5.23
C PHE A 87 5.11 3.39 -4.25
N LEU A 88 4.74 3.54 -2.98
CA LEU A 88 5.65 3.75 -1.87
C LEU A 88 6.11 2.40 -1.33
N TRP A 89 7.40 2.30 -1.01
CA TRP A 89 8.00 1.21 -0.26
C TRP A 89 9.05 1.80 0.68
N ASP A 90 8.75 1.85 1.98
CA ASP A 90 9.65 2.37 3.02
C ASP A 90 10.24 3.75 2.64
N GLY A 91 9.38 4.63 2.14
CA GLY A 91 9.78 5.98 1.71
C GLY A 91 10.48 6.05 0.35
N LYS A 92 10.54 4.97 -0.44
CA LYS A 92 11.07 4.94 -1.81
C LYS A 92 9.95 4.78 -2.84
N LEU A 93 10.19 5.27 -4.05
CA LEU A 93 9.30 5.02 -5.18
C LEU A 93 9.69 3.72 -5.88
N VAL A 94 8.70 2.86 -6.09
CA VAL A 94 8.85 1.57 -6.77
C VAL A 94 7.78 1.41 -7.86
N ASP A 95 8.07 0.57 -8.84
CA ASP A 95 7.11 0.22 -9.90
C ASP A 95 6.18 -0.93 -9.50
N ASP A 96 6.62 -1.76 -8.57
CA ASP A 96 5.95 -2.96 -8.10
C ASP A 96 6.04 -2.99 -6.56
N VAL A 97 5.05 -3.60 -5.93
CA VAL A 97 4.86 -3.54 -4.48
C VAL A 97 4.12 -4.79 -4.01
N ASP A 98 4.52 -5.33 -2.85
CA ASP A 98 3.87 -6.48 -2.26
C ASP A 98 2.55 -6.12 -1.54
N VAL A 99 1.84 -7.14 -1.08
CA VAL A 99 0.58 -6.98 -0.35
C VAL A 99 0.73 -6.16 0.94
N GLU A 100 1.84 -6.32 1.66
CA GLU A 100 2.08 -5.67 2.94
C GLU A 100 2.25 -4.15 2.75
N HIS A 101 3.03 -3.73 1.76
CA HIS A 101 3.25 -2.33 1.43
C HIS A 101 2.03 -1.74 0.69
N LEU A 102 1.26 -2.54 -0.06
CA LEU A 102 -0.06 -2.11 -0.54
C LEU A 102 -0.95 -1.70 0.63
N TYR A 103 -1.05 -2.55 1.64
CA TYR A 103 -1.85 -2.33 2.83
C TYR A 103 -1.35 -1.14 3.67
N LYS A 104 -0.07 -1.13 4.02
CA LYS A 104 0.51 -0.15 4.96
C LYS A 104 0.67 1.23 4.37
N GLU A 105 1.08 1.33 3.11
CA GLU A 105 1.56 2.59 2.55
C GLU A 105 0.72 3.06 1.36
N ASN A 106 0.17 2.15 0.56
CA ASN A 106 -0.46 2.48 -0.72
C ASN A 106 -1.98 2.36 -0.71
N CYS A 107 -2.61 2.25 0.46
CA CYS A 107 -4.06 2.30 0.59
C CYS A 107 -4.49 3.24 1.71
N LYS A 108 -5.69 3.80 1.53
CA LYS A 108 -6.48 4.36 2.63
C LYS A 108 -7.45 3.29 3.08
N ILE A 109 -7.39 2.90 4.35
CA ILE A 109 -8.32 1.93 4.92
C ILE A 109 -9.71 2.57 4.99
N VAL A 110 -10.71 1.81 4.56
CA VAL A 110 -12.11 2.22 4.49
C VAL A 110 -12.99 1.15 5.12
N ASP A 111 -14.14 1.55 5.67
CA ASP A 111 -15.14 0.61 6.16
C ASP A 111 -15.91 -0.02 4.99
N LEU A 112 -16.47 -1.22 5.17
CA LEU A 112 -17.26 -1.91 4.14
C LEU A 112 -18.34 -1.00 3.53
N THR A 113 -19.01 -0.20 4.36
CA THR A 113 -20.08 0.72 3.93
C THR A 113 -19.59 1.87 3.05
N GLU A 114 -18.29 2.19 3.08
CA GLU A 114 -17.65 3.23 2.27
C GLU A 114 -16.94 2.67 1.03
N THR A 115 -16.90 1.34 0.90
CA THR A 115 -16.26 0.68 -0.23
C THR A 115 -17.01 0.91 -1.54
N VAL A 116 -16.26 0.91 -2.63
CA VAL A 116 -16.78 0.96 -4.00
C VAL A 116 -16.14 -0.15 -4.84
N PRO A 117 -16.76 -0.58 -5.95
CA PRO A 117 -16.13 -1.52 -6.88
C PRO A 117 -14.73 -1.03 -7.29
N GLY A 118 -13.74 -1.90 -7.10
CA GLY A 118 -12.33 -1.61 -7.34
C GLY A 118 -11.51 -1.18 -6.11
N ASP A 119 -12.14 -0.99 -4.94
CA ASP A 119 -11.40 -0.99 -3.69
C ASP A 119 -10.79 -2.40 -3.43
N LEU A 120 -9.74 -2.47 -2.63
CA LEU A 120 -9.04 -3.71 -2.32
C LEU A 120 -9.65 -4.40 -1.11
N VAL A 121 -9.65 -5.73 -1.15
CA VAL A 121 -9.98 -6.61 -0.02
C VAL A 121 -8.69 -7.30 0.41
N PHE A 122 -8.27 -7.05 1.65
CA PHE A 122 -7.09 -7.64 2.25
C PHE A 122 -7.47 -8.83 3.12
N PHE A 123 -6.69 -9.90 2.98
CA PHE A 123 -6.87 -11.14 3.71
C PHE A 123 -5.71 -11.36 4.65
N ALA A 124 -6.01 -11.80 5.86
CA ALA A 124 -5.00 -12.24 6.81
C ALA A 124 -5.05 -13.75 6.99
N ASN A 125 -3.89 -14.35 7.28
CA ASN A 125 -3.77 -15.76 7.62
C ASN A 125 -4.05 -16.03 9.11
N SER A 126 -3.86 -17.28 9.54
CA SER A 126 -4.06 -17.72 10.94
C SER A 126 -3.20 -16.98 11.97
N ASP A 127 -2.07 -16.40 11.55
CA ASP A 127 -1.19 -15.60 12.41
C ASP A 127 -1.58 -14.11 12.42
N ASN A 128 -2.72 -13.76 11.82
CA ASN A 128 -3.22 -12.39 11.60
C ASN A 128 -2.27 -11.50 10.78
N ILE A 129 -1.47 -12.12 9.91
CA ILE A 129 -0.59 -11.41 8.98
C ILE A 129 -1.33 -11.25 7.66
N ILE A 130 -1.42 -10.01 7.16
CA ILE A 130 -1.97 -9.74 5.83
C ILE A 130 -1.00 -10.25 4.77
N ASP A 131 -1.42 -11.26 4.01
CA ASP A 131 -0.59 -11.96 3.03
C ASP A 131 -1.26 -12.15 1.67
N HIS A 132 -2.52 -11.72 1.52
CA HIS A 132 -3.24 -11.85 0.26
C HIS A 132 -4.19 -10.67 0.01
N VAL A 133 -4.44 -10.36 -1.27
CA VAL A 133 -5.29 -9.24 -1.70
C VAL A 133 -6.09 -9.59 -2.96
N GLY A 134 -7.26 -8.96 -3.09
CA GLY A 134 -8.08 -8.96 -4.29
C GLY A 134 -8.79 -7.63 -4.50
N PHE A 135 -9.42 -7.45 -5.66
CA PHE A 135 -10.33 -6.34 -5.89
C PHE A 135 -11.75 -6.72 -5.46
N LEU A 136 -12.42 -5.79 -4.77
CA LEU A 136 -13.85 -5.82 -4.51
C LEU A 136 -14.61 -5.62 -5.83
N ILE A 137 -15.50 -6.55 -6.15
CA ILE A 137 -16.48 -6.40 -7.23
C ILE A 137 -17.77 -5.81 -6.67
N SER A 138 -18.34 -6.45 -5.66
CA SER A 138 -19.61 -6.08 -5.03
C SER A 138 -19.72 -6.69 -3.63
N TYR A 139 -20.71 -6.26 -2.85
CA TYR A 139 -21.08 -6.96 -1.61
C TYR A 139 -22.60 -6.92 -1.37
N SER A 140 -23.10 -7.89 -0.62
CA SER A 140 -24.49 -7.95 -0.17
C SER A 140 -24.55 -8.53 1.24
N GLY A 141 -24.88 -7.67 2.21
CA GLY A 141 -24.69 -7.98 3.63
C GLY A 141 -23.23 -8.33 3.90
N ASP A 142 -23.00 -9.48 4.49
CA ASP A 142 -21.65 -9.95 4.84
C ASP A 142 -20.96 -10.74 3.71
N LYS A 143 -21.60 -10.88 2.54
CA LYS A 143 -21.02 -11.58 1.38
C LYS A 143 -20.31 -10.59 0.47
N VAL A 144 -19.03 -10.84 0.22
CA VAL A 144 -18.13 -9.99 -0.55
C VAL A 144 -17.70 -10.76 -1.80
N GLU A 145 -18.02 -10.23 -2.98
CA GLU A 145 -17.58 -10.76 -4.26
C GLU A 145 -16.26 -10.10 -4.66
N ILE A 146 -15.26 -10.91 -4.98
CA ILE A 146 -13.90 -10.44 -5.29
C ILE A 146 -13.38 -11.06 -6.58
N ILE A 147 -12.43 -10.38 -7.22
CA ILE A 147 -11.48 -11.00 -8.13
C ILE A 147 -10.07 -10.93 -7.56
N HIS A 148 -9.36 -12.06 -7.59
CA HIS A 148 -8.00 -12.16 -7.08
C HIS A 148 -7.21 -13.23 -7.83
N ALA A 149 -5.88 -13.10 -7.86
CA ALA A 149 -4.98 -14.17 -8.31
C ALA A 149 -4.74 -15.14 -7.14
N SER A 150 -5.41 -16.29 -7.16
CA SER A 150 -5.39 -17.25 -6.05
C SER A 150 -4.29 -18.29 -6.24
N GLY A 151 -3.29 -18.30 -5.35
CA GLY A 151 -2.25 -19.34 -5.33
C GLY A 151 -2.84 -20.73 -5.08
N GLY A 152 -3.80 -20.85 -4.16
CA GLY A 152 -4.46 -22.12 -3.84
C GLY A 152 -5.31 -22.70 -4.98
N LEU A 153 -5.84 -21.84 -5.88
CA LEU A 153 -6.59 -22.27 -7.07
C LEU A 153 -5.78 -22.21 -8.37
N GLY A 154 -4.53 -21.73 -8.31
CA GLY A 154 -3.62 -21.65 -9.44
C GLY A 154 -4.02 -20.65 -10.53
N LYS A 155 -4.92 -19.71 -10.26
CA LYS A 155 -5.44 -18.77 -11.28
C LYS A 155 -6.07 -17.51 -10.70
N VAL A 156 -6.20 -16.50 -11.55
CA VAL A 156 -7.11 -15.37 -11.36
C VAL A 156 -8.54 -15.89 -11.40
N VAL A 157 -9.32 -15.60 -10.37
CA VAL A 157 -10.65 -16.17 -10.18
C VAL A 157 -11.56 -15.18 -9.47
N ILE A 158 -12.86 -15.28 -9.75
CA ILE A 158 -13.91 -14.61 -9.00
C ILE A 158 -14.42 -15.56 -7.92
N GLU A 159 -14.42 -15.11 -6.67
CA GLU A 159 -14.96 -15.86 -5.53
C GLU A 159 -15.89 -14.96 -4.70
N ILE A 160 -16.78 -15.60 -3.95
CA ILE A 160 -17.58 -14.94 -2.92
C ILE A 160 -17.05 -15.43 -1.57
N TRP A 161 -16.75 -14.48 -0.70
CA TRP A 161 -16.27 -14.72 0.65
C TRP A 161 -17.25 -14.11 1.65
N GLN A 162 -17.52 -14.81 2.75
CA GLN A 162 -18.31 -14.24 3.84
C GLN A 162 -17.40 -13.61 4.89
N ILE A 163 -17.75 -12.42 5.39
CA ILE A 163 -17.01 -11.76 6.47
C ILE A 163 -17.04 -12.64 7.73
N GLY A 164 -15.86 -12.86 8.31
CA GLY A 164 -15.66 -13.76 9.46
C GLY A 164 -15.51 -15.24 9.10
N GLU A 165 -15.69 -15.61 7.83
CA GLU A 165 -15.39 -16.96 7.35
C GLU A 165 -13.88 -17.15 7.13
N VAL A 166 -13.39 -18.34 7.45
CA VAL A 166 -12.02 -18.77 7.16
C VAL A 166 -12.05 -19.73 5.98
N ILE A 167 -11.43 -19.35 4.87
CA ILE A 167 -11.30 -20.17 3.66
C ILE A 167 -9.82 -20.38 3.38
N ARG A 168 -9.40 -21.64 3.28
CA ARG A 168 -8.00 -22.04 3.01
C ARG A 168 -6.98 -21.37 3.95
N GLY A 169 -7.37 -21.16 5.21
CA GLY A 169 -6.53 -20.58 6.25
C GLY A 169 -6.46 -19.06 6.29
N GLY A 170 -7.18 -18.36 5.42
CA GLY A 170 -7.29 -16.90 5.45
C GLY A 170 -8.72 -16.41 5.68
N HIS A 171 -8.87 -15.15 6.08
CA HIS A 171 -10.14 -14.44 6.28
C HIS A 171 -10.05 -12.99 5.78
N ILE A 172 -11.19 -12.38 5.46
CA ILE A 172 -11.24 -10.94 5.14
C ILE A 172 -10.89 -10.13 6.39
N GLU A 173 -9.86 -9.30 6.30
CA GLU A 173 -9.34 -8.52 7.43
C GLU A 173 -9.66 -7.02 7.29
N LYS A 174 -9.37 -6.43 6.11
CA LYS A 174 -9.58 -4.99 5.85
C LYS A 174 -9.99 -4.70 4.41
N PHE A 175 -10.54 -3.51 4.21
CA PHE A 175 -10.78 -2.93 2.88
C PHE A 175 -9.91 -1.68 2.72
N GLY A 176 -9.47 -1.40 1.49
CA GLY A 176 -8.63 -0.23 1.23
C GLY A 176 -8.82 0.37 -0.14
N ARG A 177 -8.89 1.71 -0.21
CA ARG A 177 -8.86 2.45 -1.47
C ARG A 177 -7.43 2.77 -1.85
N LEU A 178 -7.06 2.43 -3.08
CA LEU A 178 -5.69 2.59 -3.56
C LEU A 178 -5.25 4.06 -3.55
N LYS A 179 -3.99 4.28 -3.19
CA LYS A 179 -3.27 5.54 -3.32
C LYS A 179 -2.07 5.31 -4.23
N ILE A 180 -1.78 6.29 -5.09
CA ILE A 180 -0.69 6.23 -6.06
C ILE A 180 0.09 7.53 -6.10
N ILE A 181 1.27 7.51 -6.71
CA ILE A 181 2.11 8.68 -6.97
C ILE A 181 2.26 8.82 -8.48
N LEU A 182 2.04 10.02 -9.03
CA LEU A 182 2.08 10.32 -10.48
C LEU A 182 3.34 11.09 -10.88
#